data_AF-A0A8I6YH58-F1
#
_entry.id   AF-A0A8I6YH58-F1
#
_cell.length_a   1.000
_cell.length_b   1.000
_cell.length_c   1.000
_cell.angle_alpha   90.00
_cell.angle_beta   90.00
_cell.angle_gamma   90.00
#
_symmetry.space_group_name_H-M   'P 1'
#
loop_
_entity.id
_entity.type
_entity.pdbx_description
1 polymer ?
#
loop_
_entity_poly.entity_id
_entity_poly.type
_entity_poly.pdbx_seq_one_letter_code
_entity_poly.pdbx_strand_id
1 'polypeptide(L)'
;MEEAVAASRTLNQEQKEVMRSKPTLAAVIDELERLRAPLAVAVVEEVSVSVPPPPPPAPAPAPFASGSDSSVQDLLALVYFGALFNVKPQSDFIATMAAREHERSSCITYDYVGDDTVDLLVEGDLDVVSAVAALAAARPASAVGVSHRDALQACAHHARLWLARADEPIHPGSSVTYAAVRAKLDRIMASDYYTAAAVGGYGAEGVQAQESMAASPEASAVEENLAAEGHKVKSQTSFLFLHNLIHA
;
A
#
# COMPACT_ATOMS: atom_id res chain seq x y z
N MET A 1 -34.49 -6.70 -15.92
CA MET A 1 -34.81 -7.49 -14.71
C MET A 1 -36.11 -7.01 -14.07
N GLU A 2 -36.28 -5.71 -13.84
CA GLU A 2 -37.53 -5.11 -13.34
C GLU A 2 -38.73 -5.34 -14.26
N GLU A 3 -38.50 -5.28 -15.57
CA GLU A 3 -39.51 -5.64 -16.58
C GLU A 3 -39.89 -7.13 -16.56
N ALA A 4 -38.97 -8.02 -16.15
CA ALA A 4 -39.26 -9.44 -16.00
C ALA A 4 -40.10 -9.71 -14.74
N VAL A 5 -39.89 -8.92 -13.67
CA VAL A 5 -40.76 -8.91 -12.47
C VAL A 5 -42.14 -8.35 -12.80
N ALA A 6 -42.21 -7.24 -13.54
CA ALA A 6 -43.46 -6.66 -14.00
C ALA A 6 -44.24 -7.60 -14.94
N ALA A 7 -43.54 -8.44 -15.70
CA ALA A 7 -44.09 -9.49 -16.55
C ALA A 7 -44.27 -10.85 -15.85
N SER A 8 -44.16 -10.92 -14.51
CA SER A 8 -44.33 -12.14 -13.69
C SER A 8 -43.45 -13.34 -14.08
N ARG A 9 -42.29 -13.10 -14.70
CA ARG A 9 -41.32 -14.15 -15.04
C ARG A 9 -40.55 -14.59 -13.80
N THR A 10 -40.26 -15.88 -13.67
CA THR A 10 -39.49 -16.44 -12.56
C THR A 10 -38.03 -16.00 -12.62
N LEU A 11 -37.56 -15.37 -11.53
CA LEU A 11 -36.16 -14.99 -11.36
C LEU A 11 -35.36 -16.12 -10.68
N ASN A 12 -34.10 -16.27 -11.08
CA ASN A 12 -33.14 -17.15 -10.39
C ASN A 12 -32.71 -16.54 -9.03
N GLN A 13 -31.94 -17.29 -8.23
CA GLN A 13 -31.57 -16.87 -6.88
C GLN A 13 -30.70 -15.60 -6.86
N GLU A 14 -29.72 -15.50 -7.74
CA GLU A 14 -28.82 -14.36 -7.90
C GLU A 14 -29.59 -13.09 -8.28
N GLN A 15 -30.54 -13.20 -9.21
CA GLN A 15 -31.41 -12.10 -9.64
C GLN A 15 -32.29 -11.57 -8.50
N LYS A 16 -32.76 -12.44 -7.60
CA LYS A 16 -33.54 -12.03 -6.41
C LYS A 16 -32.67 -11.29 -5.41
N GLU A 17 -31.43 -11.71 -5.24
CA GLU A 17 -30.48 -11.07 -4.35
C GLU A 17 -30.09 -9.67 -4.84
N VAL A 18 -29.83 -9.53 -6.15
CA VAL A 18 -29.61 -8.23 -6.81
C VAL A 18 -30.81 -7.30 -6.65
N MET A 19 -32.03 -7.82 -6.76
CA MET A 19 -33.24 -7.02 -6.53
C MET A 19 -33.37 -6.57 -5.08
N ARG A 20 -32.92 -7.38 -4.12
CA ARG A 20 -32.94 -7.06 -2.69
C ARG A 20 -31.89 -6.01 -2.32
N SER A 21 -30.71 -6.04 -2.94
CA SER A 21 -29.61 -5.10 -2.65
C SER A 21 -29.77 -3.74 -3.32
N LYS A 22 -30.55 -3.65 -4.40
CA LYS A 22 -30.74 -2.42 -5.21
C LYS A 22 -31.15 -1.17 -4.39
N PRO A 23 -32.12 -1.23 -3.45
CA PRO A 23 -32.51 -0.05 -2.68
C PRO A 23 -31.39 0.46 -1.77
N THR A 24 -30.63 -0.47 -1.17
CA THR A 24 -29.47 -0.14 -0.33
C THR A 24 -28.38 0.53 -1.15
N LEU A 25 -28.06 -0.02 -2.34
CA LEU A 25 -27.05 0.56 -3.21
C LEU A 25 -27.44 1.97 -3.71
N ALA A 26 -28.72 2.17 -4.05
CA ALA A 26 -29.22 3.48 -4.45
C ALA A 26 -29.06 4.52 -3.32
N ALA A 27 -29.40 4.15 -2.09
CA ALA A 27 -29.24 5.04 -0.93
C ALA A 27 -27.75 5.39 -0.67
N VAL A 28 -26.84 4.44 -0.85
CA VAL A 28 -25.39 4.69 -0.71
C VAL A 28 -24.87 5.60 -1.82
N ILE A 29 -25.36 5.46 -3.05
CA ILE A 29 -25.00 6.35 -4.17
C ILE A 29 -25.47 7.78 -3.88
N ASP A 30 -26.72 7.96 -3.45
CA ASP A 30 -27.26 9.29 -3.12
C ASP A 30 -26.45 9.96 -2.01
N GLU A 31 -26.04 9.21 -0.98
CA GLU A 31 -25.22 9.73 0.11
C GLU A 31 -23.80 10.10 -0.35
N LEU A 32 -23.18 9.29 -1.22
CA LEU A 32 -21.89 9.62 -1.84
C LEU A 32 -21.99 10.91 -2.67
N GLU A 33 -23.06 11.07 -3.45
CA GLU A 33 -23.29 12.28 -4.23
C GLU A 33 -23.51 13.51 -3.34
N ARG A 34 -24.22 13.33 -2.23
CA ARG A 34 -24.43 14.38 -1.21
C ARG A 34 -23.12 14.84 -0.57
N LEU A 35 -22.18 13.93 -0.33
CA LEU A 35 -20.90 14.22 0.34
C LEU A 35 -19.82 14.79 -0.59
N ARG A 36 -19.94 14.63 -1.91
CA ARG A 36 -18.94 15.10 -2.88
C ARG A 36 -18.66 16.61 -2.79
N ALA A 37 -19.71 17.44 -2.77
CA ALA A 37 -19.55 18.89 -2.76
C ALA A 37 -18.93 19.42 -1.45
N PRO A 38 -19.39 19.01 -0.25
CA PRO A 38 -18.75 19.38 1.02
C PRO A 38 -17.26 19.00 1.08
N LEU A 39 -16.91 17.81 0.57
CA LEU A 39 -15.53 17.34 0.59
C LEU A 39 -14.62 18.13 -0.37
N ALA A 40 -15.12 18.46 -1.57
CA ALA A 40 -14.39 19.30 -2.51
C ALA A 40 -14.11 20.70 -1.96
N VAL A 41 -15.08 21.30 -1.24
CA VAL A 41 -14.90 22.59 -0.58
C VAL A 41 -13.83 22.51 0.52
N ALA A 42 -13.91 21.50 1.39
CA ALA A 42 -12.92 21.31 2.46
C ALA A 42 -11.49 21.17 1.91
N VAL A 43 -11.29 20.44 0.80
CA VAL A 43 -9.98 20.31 0.15
C VAL A 43 -9.45 21.66 -0.36
N VAL A 44 -10.31 22.48 -0.96
CA VAL A 44 -9.91 23.81 -1.44
C VAL A 44 -9.53 24.73 -0.27
N GLU A 45 -10.25 24.67 0.84
CA GLU A 45 -9.94 25.44 2.05
C GLU A 45 -8.59 25.03 2.65
N GLU A 46 -8.32 23.72 2.79
CA GLU A 46 -7.04 23.21 3.30
C GLU A 46 -5.85 23.58 2.40
N VAL A 47 -6.03 23.58 1.07
CA VAL A 47 -4.98 24.00 0.12
C VAL A 47 -4.73 25.51 0.19
N SER A 48 -5.78 26.31 0.41
CA SER A 48 -5.69 27.77 0.46
C SER A 48 -5.08 28.31 1.76
N VAL A 49 -5.11 27.53 2.85
CA VAL A 49 -4.50 27.89 4.14
C VAL A 49 -2.97 27.82 4.12
N SER A 50 -2.35 27.24 3.09
CA SER A 50 -0.89 27.14 2.97
C SER A 50 -0.32 28.22 2.04
N VAL A 51 -0.20 29.45 2.55
CA VAL A 51 0.71 30.47 1.99
C VAL A 51 1.66 30.91 3.12
N PRO A 52 2.90 30.41 3.16
CA PRO A 52 3.90 30.97 4.06
C PRO A 52 4.32 32.37 3.56
N PRO A 53 4.51 33.35 4.46
CA PRO A 53 5.10 34.64 4.10
C PRO A 53 6.56 34.45 3.61
N PRO A 54 7.07 35.34 2.74
CA PRO A 54 8.46 35.26 2.29
C PRO A 54 9.43 35.42 3.48
N PRO A 55 10.44 34.55 3.62
CA PRO A 55 11.42 34.67 4.70
C PRO A 55 12.28 35.94 4.53
N PRO A 56 12.71 36.59 5.64
CA PRO A 56 13.70 37.66 5.57
C PRO A 56 15.06 37.12 5.08
N PRO A 57 15.94 37.97 4.51
CA PRO A 57 17.21 37.54 3.95
C PRO A 57 18.08 36.87 5.02
N ALA A 58 18.36 35.59 4.83
CA ALA A 58 19.23 34.82 5.70
C ALA A 58 20.70 35.30 5.57
N PRO A 59 21.47 35.34 6.66
CA PRO A 59 22.92 35.53 6.59
C PRO A 59 23.58 34.33 5.92
N ALA A 60 24.72 34.59 5.28
CA ALA A 60 25.44 33.70 4.38
C ALA A 60 25.58 32.24 4.90
N PRO A 61 25.48 31.23 4.02
CA PRO A 61 25.59 29.84 4.42
C PRO A 61 26.99 29.54 4.95
N ALA A 62 27.07 29.17 6.22
CA ALA A 62 28.18 28.35 6.69
C ALA A 62 28.14 27.01 5.94
N PRO A 63 29.28 26.36 5.65
CA PRO A 63 29.29 25.10 4.92
C PRO A 63 28.56 24.03 5.74
N PHE A 64 27.34 23.69 5.31
CA PHE A 64 26.59 22.57 5.87
C PHE A 64 27.32 21.28 5.50
N ALA A 65 27.71 20.55 6.54
CA ALA A 65 28.32 19.24 6.41
C ALA A 65 27.38 18.31 5.62
N SER A 66 27.95 17.54 4.71
CA SER A 66 27.30 16.55 3.82
C SER A 66 26.42 15.49 4.51
N GLY A 67 26.19 15.56 5.82
CA GLY A 67 25.36 14.63 6.60
C GLY A 67 23.88 15.03 6.73
N SER A 68 23.49 16.27 6.40
CA SER A 68 22.09 16.71 6.51
C SER A 68 21.18 15.99 5.50
N ASP A 69 21.64 15.86 4.26
CA ASP A 69 20.80 15.32 3.18
C ASP A 69 20.57 13.82 3.34
N SER A 70 21.59 13.09 3.81
CA SER A 70 21.47 11.67 4.17
C SER A 70 20.51 11.45 5.34
N SER A 71 20.52 12.34 6.35
CA SER A 71 19.61 12.23 7.50
C SER A 71 18.16 12.51 7.09
N VAL A 72 17.93 13.46 6.19
CA VAL A 72 16.60 13.75 5.65
C VAL A 72 16.10 12.57 4.82
N GLN A 73 16.93 12.03 3.93
CA GLN A 73 16.57 10.86 3.13
C GLN A 73 16.26 9.64 4.00
N ASP A 74 17.02 9.42 5.07
CA ASP A 74 16.80 8.34 6.04
C ASP A 74 15.46 8.46 6.78
N LEU A 75 15.08 9.68 7.19
CA LEU A 75 13.79 9.93 7.81
C LEU A 75 12.64 9.80 6.81
N LEU A 76 12.84 10.28 5.58
CA LEU A 76 11.86 10.13 4.51
C LEU A 76 11.64 8.67 4.14
N ALA A 77 12.69 7.85 4.08
CA ALA A 77 12.56 6.41 3.84
C ALA A 77 11.71 5.74 4.92
N LEU A 78 11.98 6.02 6.20
CA LEU A 78 11.17 5.51 7.31
C LEU A 78 9.69 5.91 7.16
N VAL A 79 9.42 7.19 6.93
CA VAL A 79 8.04 7.69 6.84
C VAL A 79 7.34 7.15 5.59
N TYR A 80 8.03 7.06 4.46
CA TYR A 80 7.51 6.54 3.20
C TYR A 80 7.08 5.08 3.34
N PHE A 81 8.00 4.19 3.72
CA PHE A 81 7.69 2.77 3.87
C PHE A 81 6.74 2.51 5.02
N GLY A 82 6.90 3.22 6.14
CA GLY A 82 5.99 3.08 7.26
C GLY A 82 4.56 3.51 6.93
N ALA A 83 4.36 4.52 6.08
CA ALA A 83 3.02 4.88 5.58
C ALA A 83 2.49 3.86 4.57
N LEU A 84 3.36 3.32 3.71
CA LEU A 84 3.03 2.32 2.70
C LEU A 84 2.52 1.01 3.32
N PHE A 85 3.15 0.57 4.42
CA PHE A 85 2.81 -0.68 5.12
C PHE A 85 1.71 -0.52 6.19
N ASN A 86 1.24 0.69 6.45
CA ASN A 86 0.27 0.96 7.51
C ASN A 86 -1.17 0.58 7.09
N VAL A 87 -1.51 -0.70 7.24
CA VAL A 87 -2.87 -1.23 7.05
C VAL A 87 -3.66 -1.01 8.35
N LYS A 88 -4.34 0.13 8.45
CA LYS A 88 -5.26 0.38 9.57
C LYS A 88 -6.65 -0.16 9.22
N PRO A 89 -7.26 -1.01 10.07
CA PRO A 89 -8.64 -1.46 9.88
C PRO A 89 -9.67 -0.32 10.01
N GLN A 90 -9.24 0.87 10.44
CA GLN A 90 -10.09 2.05 10.62
C GLN A 90 -10.13 3.01 9.42
N SER A 91 -9.60 2.60 8.26
CA SER A 91 -9.64 3.43 7.04
C SER A 91 -10.91 3.11 6.25
N ASP A 92 -11.82 4.08 6.13
CA ASP A 92 -13.13 3.96 5.44
C ASP A 92 -13.05 3.70 3.92
N PHE A 93 -11.85 3.56 3.34
CA PHE A 93 -11.66 3.34 1.91
C PHE A 93 -11.00 1.98 1.64
N ILE A 94 -11.84 0.98 1.35
CA ILE A 94 -11.46 -0.41 1.06
C ILE A 94 -10.34 -0.51 0.01
N ALA A 95 -10.37 0.35 -1.03
CA ALA A 95 -9.35 0.32 -2.08
C ALA A 95 -7.96 0.81 -1.61
N THR A 96 -7.86 1.71 -0.63
CA THR A 96 -6.56 2.10 -0.05
C THR A 96 -6.03 0.98 0.83
N MET A 97 -6.90 0.28 1.55
CA MET A 97 -6.50 -0.88 2.35
C MET A 97 -5.99 -2.01 1.45
N ALA A 98 -6.74 -2.36 0.41
CA ALA A 98 -6.35 -3.40 -0.56
C ALA A 98 -5.04 -3.06 -1.29
N ALA A 99 -4.82 -1.79 -1.63
CA ALA A 99 -3.54 -1.36 -2.21
C ALA A 99 -2.38 -1.54 -1.22
N ARG A 100 -2.54 -1.19 0.06
CA ARG A 100 -1.50 -1.38 1.08
C ARG A 100 -1.25 -2.85 1.41
N GLU A 101 -2.29 -3.67 1.44
CA GLU A 101 -2.16 -5.13 1.60
C GLU A 101 -1.40 -5.73 0.42
N HIS A 102 -1.68 -5.28 -0.81
CA HIS A 102 -0.93 -5.68 -1.99
C HIS A 102 0.54 -5.28 -1.89
N GLU A 103 0.84 -4.04 -1.47
CA GLU A 103 2.22 -3.58 -1.29
C GLU A 103 2.99 -4.40 -0.27
N ARG A 104 2.36 -4.74 0.87
CA ARG A 104 2.97 -5.61 1.89
C ARG A 104 3.25 -7.01 1.35
N SER A 105 2.28 -7.60 0.65
CA SER A 105 2.42 -8.93 0.04
C SER A 105 3.52 -8.94 -1.03
N SER A 106 3.58 -7.90 -1.86
CA SER A 106 4.64 -7.70 -2.85
C SER A 106 6.00 -7.60 -2.17
N CYS A 107 6.18 -6.73 -1.18
CA CYS A 107 7.44 -6.57 -0.44
C CYS A 107 7.95 -7.90 0.12
N ILE A 108 7.08 -8.69 0.77
CA ILE A 108 7.44 -10.00 1.33
C ILE A 108 7.80 -11.00 0.21
N THR A 109 7.09 -10.97 -0.91
CA THR A 109 7.33 -11.88 -2.05
C THR A 109 8.72 -11.69 -2.66
N TYR A 110 9.19 -10.44 -2.76
CA TYR A 110 10.53 -10.13 -3.28
C TYR A 110 11.66 -10.57 -2.32
N ASP A 111 11.38 -10.71 -1.02
CA ASP A 111 12.36 -11.14 -0.02
C ASP A 111 12.75 -12.62 -0.21
N TYR A 112 11.88 -13.45 -0.80
CA TYR A 112 12.12 -14.88 -1.07
C TYR A 112 13.17 -15.16 -2.15
N VAL A 113 13.65 -14.15 -2.87
CA VAL A 113 14.59 -14.32 -4.00
C VAL A 113 16.06 -14.28 -3.53
N GLY A 114 16.32 -13.94 -2.27
CA GLY A 114 17.66 -13.95 -1.65
C GLY A 114 18.07 -15.31 -1.05
N ASP A 115 19.38 -15.57 -0.98
CA ASP A 115 19.99 -16.84 -0.53
C ASP A 115 19.85 -17.10 1.00
N ASP A 116 19.48 -16.09 1.78
CA ASP A 116 19.38 -16.15 3.26
C ASP A 116 17.94 -16.45 3.74
N THR A 117 17.51 -17.71 3.59
CA THR A 117 16.15 -18.18 3.96
C THR A 117 15.83 -18.18 5.46
N VAL A 118 16.76 -17.82 6.34
CA VAL A 118 16.62 -17.94 7.81
C VAL A 118 16.07 -16.71 8.52
N ASP A 119 15.99 -15.55 7.85
CA ASP A 119 15.48 -14.31 8.46
C ASP A 119 14.53 -13.58 7.51
N LEU A 120 13.60 -14.28 6.87
CA LEU A 120 12.67 -13.69 5.91
C LEU A 120 11.77 -12.64 6.57
N LEU A 121 11.46 -11.57 5.82
CA LEU A 121 10.50 -10.54 6.19
C LEU A 121 9.12 -11.18 6.36
N VAL A 122 8.54 -10.95 7.53
CA VAL A 122 7.16 -11.34 7.84
C VAL A 122 6.28 -10.10 8.01
N GLU A 123 4.95 -10.27 7.99
CA GLU A 123 4.01 -9.17 8.17
C GLU A 123 4.27 -8.35 9.44
N GLY A 124 4.65 -9.03 10.53
CA GLY A 124 5.00 -8.37 11.79
C GLY A 124 6.19 -7.42 11.68
N ASP A 125 7.16 -7.68 10.81
CA ASP A 125 8.28 -6.77 10.59
C ASP A 125 7.80 -5.45 9.95
N LEU A 126 6.86 -5.54 8.99
CA LEU A 126 6.28 -4.39 8.31
C LEU A 126 5.38 -3.56 9.25
N ASP A 127 4.69 -4.22 10.18
CA ASP A 127 3.90 -3.56 11.23
C ASP A 127 4.77 -2.74 12.15
N VAL A 128 5.92 -3.30 12.54
CA VAL A 128 6.89 -2.63 13.39
C VAL A 128 7.53 -1.43 12.67
N VAL A 129 7.85 -1.55 11.37
CA VAL A 129 8.30 -0.40 10.56
C VAL A 129 7.24 0.70 10.55
N SER A 130 5.97 0.34 10.34
CA SER A 130 4.84 1.28 10.37
C SER A 130 4.66 1.94 11.73
N ALA A 131 4.87 1.19 12.81
CA ALA A 131 4.79 1.69 14.18
C ALA A 131 5.90 2.70 14.50
N VAL A 132 7.15 2.41 14.11
CA VAL A 132 8.28 3.35 14.31
C VAL A 132 8.08 4.62 13.49
N ALA A 133 7.59 4.50 12.24
CA ALA A 133 7.26 5.67 11.43
C ALA A 133 6.14 6.52 12.07
N ALA A 134 5.11 5.88 12.63
CA ALA A 134 4.05 6.58 13.35
C ALA A 134 4.60 7.29 14.61
N LEU A 135 5.51 6.68 15.36
CA LEU A 135 6.17 7.30 16.50
C LEU A 135 7.01 8.52 16.11
N ALA A 136 7.67 8.47 14.94
CA ALA A 136 8.53 9.54 14.45
C ALA A 136 7.78 10.70 13.76
N ALA A 137 6.55 10.47 13.28
CA ALA A 137 5.85 11.43 12.43
C ALA A 137 4.43 11.80 12.89
N ALA A 138 3.85 11.09 13.87
CA ALA A 138 2.47 11.30 14.27
C ALA A 138 2.30 11.38 15.79
N ARG A 139 1.28 12.15 16.20
CA ARG A 139 0.81 12.15 17.58
C ARG A 139 0.09 10.82 17.87
N PRO A 140 0.47 10.07 18.93
CA PRO A 140 -0.25 8.87 19.32
C PRO A 140 -1.72 9.18 19.66
N ALA A 141 -2.65 8.31 19.26
CA ALA A 141 -4.07 8.47 19.57
C ALA A 141 -4.36 8.44 21.08
N SER A 142 -3.52 7.73 21.84
CA SER A 142 -3.57 7.66 23.31
C SER A 142 -3.06 8.92 24.02
N ALA A 143 -2.43 9.86 23.30
CA ALA A 143 -1.84 11.08 23.87
C ALA A 143 -2.89 12.17 24.16
N VAL A 144 -3.97 11.81 24.88
CA VAL A 144 -5.03 12.74 25.30
C VAL A 144 -4.44 13.78 26.26
N GLY A 145 -4.74 15.06 26.04
CA GLY A 145 -4.24 16.16 26.89
C GLY A 145 -2.78 16.57 26.64
N VAL A 146 -2.03 15.89 25.78
CA VAL A 146 -0.66 16.28 25.39
C VAL A 146 -0.72 17.47 24.43
N SER A 147 0.16 18.46 24.58
CA SER A 147 0.23 19.59 23.64
C SER A 147 0.86 19.17 22.31
N HIS A 148 0.58 19.90 21.22
CA HIS A 148 1.26 19.65 19.94
C HIS A 148 2.78 19.82 20.03
N ARG A 149 3.26 20.73 20.88
CA ARG A 149 4.69 20.95 21.13
C ARG A 149 5.34 19.71 21.75
N ASP A 150 4.73 19.16 22.79
CA ASP A 150 5.30 18.01 23.50
C ASP A 150 5.18 16.74 22.65
N ALA A 151 4.08 16.58 21.91
CA ALA A 151 3.93 15.50 20.93
C ALA A 151 5.01 15.56 19.84
N LEU A 152 5.31 16.76 19.31
CA LEU A 152 6.37 16.95 18.33
C LEU A 152 7.76 16.68 18.93
N GLN A 153 7.99 17.04 20.18
CA GLN A 153 9.24 16.71 20.88
C GLN A 153 9.43 15.20 21.05
N ALA A 154 8.35 14.46 21.35
CA ALA A 154 8.37 13.01 21.39
C ALA A 154 8.67 12.41 19.99
N CYS A 155 8.02 12.91 18.94
CA CYS A 155 8.32 12.52 17.55
C CYS A 155 9.80 12.73 17.22
N ALA A 156 10.34 13.90 17.57
CA ALA A 156 11.74 14.23 17.36
C ALA A 156 12.70 13.34 18.17
N HIS A 157 12.28 12.85 19.35
CA HIS A 157 13.06 11.87 20.12
C HIS A 157 13.16 10.54 19.37
N HIS A 158 12.05 9.99 18.88
CA HIS A 158 12.03 8.77 18.08
C HIS A 158 12.85 8.91 16.78
N ALA A 159 12.72 10.05 16.09
CA ALA A 159 13.52 10.35 14.91
C ALA A 159 15.04 10.35 15.19
N ARG A 160 15.47 10.86 16.35
CA ARG A 160 16.88 10.81 16.76
C ARG A 160 17.35 9.39 17.06
N LEU A 161 16.54 8.58 17.75
CA LEU A 161 16.87 7.17 18.02
C LEU A 161 16.99 6.35 16.73
N TRP A 162 16.11 6.62 15.77
CA TRP A 162 16.19 6.05 14.42
C TRP A 162 17.50 6.40 13.71
N LEU A 163 17.83 7.70 13.65
CA LEU A 163 19.06 8.17 13.01
C LEU A 163 20.33 7.65 13.71
N ALA A 164 20.28 7.48 15.03
CA ALA A 164 21.37 6.93 15.81
C ALA A 164 21.51 5.41 15.69
N ARG A 165 20.58 4.72 15.02
CA ARG A 165 20.51 3.24 14.95
C ARG A 165 20.56 2.63 16.36
N ALA A 166 19.76 3.18 17.27
CA ALA A 166 19.84 2.84 18.69
C ALA A 166 19.40 1.40 18.97
N ASP A 167 20.12 0.72 19.86
CA ASP A 167 19.72 -0.57 20.46
C ASP A 167 18.64 -0.42 21.55
N GLU A 168 18.12 0.78 21.74
CA GLU A 168 17.00 1.03 22.65
C GLU A 168 15.70 0.40 22.12
N PRO A 169 14.83 -0.10 23.01
CA PRO A 169 13.57 -0.69 22.59
C PRO A 169 12.59 0.38 22.08
N ILE A 170 11.76 0.03 21.09
CA ILE A 170 10.79 0.96 20.47
C ILE A 170 9.66 1.36 21.44
N HIS A 171 9.37 0.50 22.42
CA HIS A 171 8.47 0.77 23.54
C HIS A 171 9.03 0.13 24.81
N PRO A 172 8.70 0.66 26.00
CA PRO A 172 9.07 0.03 27.26
C PRO A 172 8.61 -1.43 27.29
N GLY A 173 9.52 -2.35 27.63
CA GLY A 173 9.24 -3.79 27.68
C GLY A 173 9.23 -4.52 26.33
N SER A 174 9.51 -3.83 25.21
CA SER A 174 9.75 -4.51 23.93
C SER A 174 11.10 -5.20 23.91
N SER A 175 11.18 -6.33 23.21
CA SER A 175 12.45 -6.90 22.75
C SER A 175 12.92 -6.29 21.41
N VAL A 176 12.07 -5.52 20.74
CA VAL A 176 12.34 -4.94 19.42
C VAL A 176 13.02 -3.57 19.57
N THR A 177 14.16 -3.39 18.91
CA THR A 177 15.00 -2.17 19.01
C THR A 177 14.98 -1.36 17.71
N TYR A 178 15.30 -0.06 17.77
CA TYR A 178 15.38 0.76 16.54
C TYR A 178 16.41 0.20 15.54
N ALA A 179 17.54 -0.31 16.04
CA ALA A 179 18.56 -0.96 15.22
C ALA A 179 18.01 -2.19 14.48
N ALA A 180 17.23 -3.04 15.15
CA ALA A 180 16.63 -4.22 14.54
C ALA A 180 15.62 -3.84 13.44
N VAL A 181 14.75 -2.87 13.71
CA VAL A 181 13.79 -2.35 12.70
C VAL A 181 14.52 -1.73 11.52
N ARG A 182 15.61 -1.01 11.80
CA ARG A 182 16.44 -0.41 10.76
C ARG A 182 17.06 -1.48 9.86
N ALA A 183 17.55 -2.58 10.41
CA ALA A 183 18.10 -3.68 9.62
C ALA A 183 17.04 -4.28 8.66
N LYS A 184 15.79 -4.40 9.10
CA LYS A 184 14.68 -4.83 8.24
C LYS A 184 14.42 -3.83 7.10
N LEU A 185 14.43 -2.53 7.38
CA LEU A 185 14.26 -1.51 6.34
C LEU A 185 15.43 -1.44 5.37
N ASP A 186 16.67 -1.55 5.88
CA ASP A 186 17.88 -1.60 5.05
C ASP A 186 17.82 -2.81 4.09
N ARG A 187 17.26 -3.95 4.52
CA ARG A 187 17.00 -5.09 3.63
C ARG A 187 15.98 -4.78 2.55
N ILE A 188 14.85 -4.17 2.91
CA ILE A 188 13.82 -3.77 1.93
C ILE A 188 14.45 -2.86 0.87
N MET A 189 15.24 -1.88 1.27
CA MET A 189 15.92 -0.95 0.37
C MET A 189 17.01 -1.60 -0.47
N ALA A 190 17.59 -2.71 -0.01
CA ALA A 190 18.57 -3.50 -0.77
C ALA A 190 17.92 -4.51 -1.73
N SER A 191 16.62 -4.77 -1.60
CA SER A 191 15.90 -5.74 -2.42
C SER A 191 15.43 -5.16 -3.76
N ASP A 192 15.13 -6.05 -4.71
CA ASP A 192 14.55 -5.67 -6.00
C ASP A 192 13.19 -4.98 -5.86
N TYR A 193 12.47 -5.20 -4.75
CA TYR A 193 11.22 -4.49 -4.47
C TYR A 193 11.41 -2.97 -4.48
N TYR A 194 12.54 -2.46 -3.97
CA TYR A 194 12.78 -1.02 -3.90
C TYR A 194 12.98 -0.37 -5.26
N THR A 195 13.48 -1.13 -6.25
CA THR A 195 13.80 -0.62 -7.59
C THR A 195 12.82 -1.09 -8.66
N ALA A 196 11.95 -2.04 -8.34
CA ALA A 196 10.88 -2.48 -9.20
C ALA A 196 9.96 -1.30 -9.54
N ALA A 197 9.74 -1.09 -10.84
CA ALA A 197 8.72 -0.13 -11.27
C ALA A 197 7.37 -0.60 -10.73
N ALA A 198 6.64 0.28 -10.05
CA ALA A 198 5.26 0.01 -9.66
C ALA A 198 4.51 -0.45 -10.92
N VAL A 199 4.08 -1.71 -10.96
CA VAL A 199 3.30 -2.23 -12.07
C VAL A 199 1.99 -1.45 -12.04
N GLY A 200 1.89 -0.47 -12.93
CA GLY A 200 0.77 0.46 -12.97
C GLY A 200 -0.55 -0.28 -13.09
N GLY A 201 -1.47 0.04 -12.18
CA GLY A 201 -2.90 0.14 -12.42
C GLY A 201 -3.64 -1.13 -12.83
N TYR A 202 -4.43 -1.68 -11.91
CA TYR A 202 -5.63 -2.43 -12.29
C TYR A 202 -6.62 -1.43 -12.93
N GLY A 203 -6.55 -1.24 -14.25
CA GLY A 203 -7.54 -0.46 -14.99
C GLY A 203 -7.10 0.11 -16.34
N ALA A 204 -7.67 -0.49 -17.40
CA ALA A 204 -7.86 0.03 -18.76
C ALA A 204 -6.67 0.03 -19.74
N GLU A 205 -6.99 -0.46 -20.96
CA GLU A 205 -6.23 -0.43 -22.22
C GLU A 205 -5.05 -1.42 -22.32
N GLY A 206 -4.95 -2.31 -23.31
CA GLY A 206 -5.75 -2.54 -24.48
C GLY A 206 -5.24 -3.83 -25.15
N VAL A 207 -6.15 -4.55 -25.79
CA VAL A 207 -5.84 -5.66 -26.68
C VAL A 207 -4.90 -5.15 -27.78
N GLN A 208 -3.62 -5.49 -27.71
CA GLN A 208 -2.77 -5.46 -28.90
C GLN A 208 -2.67 -6.89 -29.45
N ALA A 209 -3.51 -7.09 -30.46
CA ALA A 209 -3.36 -8.15 -31.44
C ALA A 209 -1.96 -8.04 -32.05
N GLN A 210 -1.15 -9.09 -31.89
CA GLN A 210 0.08 -9.23 -32.66
C GLN A 210 -0.26 -9.95 -33.96
N GLU A 211 -0.61 -9.17 -34.98
CA GLU A 211 -0.62 -9.62 -36.37
C GLU A 211 0.54 -8.95 -37.10
N SER A 212 1.50 -9.73 -37.60
CA SER A 212 2.22 -9.48 -38.86
C SER A 212 3.15 -10.66 -39.15
N MET A 213 2.79 -11.38 -40.21
CA MET A 213 3.55 -12.46 -40.82
C MET A 213 4.79 -11.97 -41.57
N ALA A 214 5.81 -12.81 -41.61
CA ALA A 214 6.62 -13.01 -42.82
C ALA A 214 7.02 -14.50 -42.92
N ALA A 215 6.53 -15.17 -43.97
CA ALA A 215 6.97 -16.48 -44.46
C ALA A 215 8.37 -16.33 -45.11
N SER A 216 9.24 -17.34 -45.33
CA SER A 216 9.09 -18.74 -45.78
C SER A 216 10.54 -19.38 -45.87
N PRO A 217 10.82 -20.55 -46.48
CA PRO A 217 10.71 -21.93 -45.94
C PRO A 217 12.01 -22.80 -46.06
N GLU A 218 11.94 -24.05 -45.58
CA GLU A 218 12.63 -25.33 -45.97
C GLU A 218 13.15 -26.13 -44.75
N ALA A 219 12.47 -27.22 -44.36
CA ALA A 219 12.71 -28.66 -44.68
C ALA A 219 13.74 -29.31 -43.72
N SER A 220 13.60 -30.51 -43.11
CA SER A 220 12.72 -31.70 -43.23
C SER A 220 12.91 -32.63 -41.99
N ALA A 221 12.08 -33.69 -41.90
CA ALA A 221 12.09 -34.91 -41.04
C ALA A 221 11.43 -34.81 -39.63
N VAL A 222 10.24 -35.39 -39.36
CA VAL A 222 9.85 -36.83 -39.13
C VAL A 222 10.53 -37.37 -37.85
N GLU A 223 9.91 -37.87 -36.76
CA GLU A 223 8.75 -38.74 -36.44
C GLU A 223 8.47 -38.52 -34.90
N GLU A 224 7.24 -38.30 -34.43
CA GLU A 224 6.30 -39.29 -33.85
C GLU A 224 6.38 -39.53 -32.31
N ASN A 225 5.34 -38.99 -31.64
CA ASN A 225 4.51 -39.49 -30.52
C ASN A 225 4.90 -39.52 -29.02
N LEU A 226 3.87 -39.08 -28.26
CA LEU A 226 3.39 -39.47 -26.92
C LEU A 226 4.11 -38.94 -25.65
N ALA A 227 3.50 -37.94 -25.00
CA ALA A 227 2.79 -38.16 -23.73
C ALA A 227 2.09 -36.86 -23.26
N ALA A 228 0.80 -36.99 -22.96
CA ALA A 228 0.01 -35.97 -22.30
C ALA A 228 0.26 -36.01 -20.79
N GLU A 229 0.56 -34.87 -20.19
CA GLU A 229 0.04 -34.57 -18.84
C GLU A 229 -0.03 -33.05 -18.67
N GLY A 230 -1.25 -32.54 -18.56
CA GLY A 230 -1.47 -31.17 -18.12
C GLY A 230 -1.33 -31.09 -16.60
N HIS A 231 -0.75 -30.00 -16.09
CA HIS A 231 -1.14 -29.51 -14.78
C HIS A 231 -1.26 -27.99 -14.75
N LYS A 232 -2.48 -27.61 -14.39
CA LYS A 232 -3.09 -26.30 -14.27
C LYS A 232 -2.73 -25.72 -12.91
N VAL A 233 -1.92 -24.66 -12.86
CA VAL A 233 -1.85 -23.78 -11.68
C VAL A 233 -1.67 -22.35 -12.15
N LYS A 234 -2.79 -21.65 -12.35
CA LYS A 234 -2.91 -20.17 -12.41
C LYS A 234 -4.38 -19.81 -12.60
N SER A 235 -5.22 -20.09 -11.59
CA SER A 235 -6.55 -19.47 -11.42
C SER A 235 -7.24 -19.87 -10.10
N GLN A 236 -6.50 -19.96 -8.99
CA GLN A 236 -7.11 -20.23 -7.68
C GLN A 236 -6.91 -19.10 -6.67
N THR A 237 -5.88 -18.27 -6.82
CA THR A 237 -5.64 -17.12 -5.95
C THR A 237 -6.63 -15.97 -6.19
N SER A 238 -7.06 -15.72 -7.42
CA SER A 238 -8.04 -14.66 -7.71
C SER A 238 -9.47 -14.99 -7.25
N PHE A 239 -9.84 -16.28 -7.15
CA PHE A 239 -11.17 -16.69 -6.71
C PHE A 239 -11.35 -16.60 -5.19
N LEU A 240 -10.28 -16.80 -4.42
CA LEU A 240 -10.30 -16.67 -2.96
C LEU A 240 -10.44 -15.20 -2.52
N PHE A 241 -9.91 -14.25 -3.31
CA PHE A 241 -10.01 -12.83 -3.02
C PHE A 241 -11.43 -12.29 -3.20
N LEU A 242 -12.16 -12.74 -4.24
CA LEU A 242 -13.57 -12.34 -4.44
C LEU A 242 -14.53 -12.99 -3.42
N HIS A 243 -14.27 -14.22 -2.97
CA HIS A 243 -15.18 -14.91 -2.05
C HIS A 243 -15.17 -14.32 -0.63
N ASN A 244 -14.03 -13.81 -0.16
CA ASN A 244 -13.95 -13.20 1.18
C ASN A 244 -14.53 -11.78 1.26
N LEU A 245 -14.70 -11.10 0.13
CA LEU A 245 -15.32 -9.77 0.10
C LEU A 245 -16.86 -9.82 0.14
N ILE A 246 -17.46 -11.00 -0.06
CA ILE A 246 -18.91 -11.21 -0.07
C ILE A 246 -19.44 -11.59 1.32
N HIS A 247 -18.56 -11.88 2.29
CA HIS A 247 -18.93 -12.39 3.61
C HIS A 247 -18.40 -11.57 4.81
N ALA A 248 -17.93 -10.34 4.61
CA ALA A 248 -17.63 -9.37 5.67
C ALA A 248 -18.58 -8.17 5.57
#